data_AF-A0A2L2YYM9-F1
#
_entry.id   AF-A0A2L2YYM9-F1
#
_cell.length_a   1.000
_cell.length_b   1.000
_cell.length_c   1.000
_cell.angle_alpha   90.00
_cell.angle_beta   90.00
_cell.angle_gamma   90.00
#
_symmetry.space_group_name_H-M   'P 1'
#
loop_
_entity.id
_entity.type
_entity.pdbx_description
1 polymer ?
#
loop_
_entity_poly.entity_id
_entity_poly.type
_entity_poly.pdbx_seq_one_letter_code
_entity_poly.pdbx_strand_id
1 'polypeptide(L)'
;HGLPPYNKWREACGLPKIRDYPDLRGIIPDYLIDRFATVYGPGAVDEIDLYVAGVSEFPVNGGILGPTYTCIVSNQFKNLKFGDRFWYENLDHP
;
A
#
# COMPACT_ATOMS: atom_id res chain seq x y z
N HIS A 1 -7.08 -13.77 6.30
CA HIS A 1 -7.73 -12.52 6.77
C HIS A 1 -8.79 -11.96 5.82
N GLY A 2 -8.97 -12.47 4.59
CA GLY A 2 -10.00 -11.93 3.67
C GLY A 2 -9.75 -10.46 3.30
N LEU A 3 -8.48 -10.06 3.21
CA LEU A 3 -8.12 -8.69 2.86
C LEU A 3 -8.52 -8.42 1.40
N PRO A 4 -9.04 -7.24 1.08
CA PRO A 4 -9.22 -6.82 -0.30
C PRO A 4 -7.88 -6.81 -1.08
N PRO A 5 -7.93 -6.98 -2.40
CA PRO A 5 -6.73 -6.95 -3.25
C PRO A 5 -6.11 -5.56 -3.31
N TYR A 6 -4.86 -5.51 -3.78
CA TYR A 6 -4.02 -4.32 -3.85
C TYR A 6 -4.72 -3.09 -4.47
N ASN A 7 -5.44 -3.27 -5.57
CA ASN A 7 -6.16 -2.16 -6.22
C ASN A 7 -7.21 -1.50 -5.32
N LYS A 8 -7.88 -2.26 -4.44
CA LYS A 8 -8.85 -1.69 -3.49
C LYS A 8 -8.17 -0.79 -2.46
N TRP A 9 -6.96 -1.13 -2.04
CA TRP A 9 -6.17 -0.31 -1.14
C TRP A 9 -5.61 0.93 -1.83
N ARG A 10 -5.18 0.81 -3.10
CA ARG A 10 -4.81 1.98 -3.90
C ARG A 10 -5.95 2.98 -4.01
N GLU A 11 -7.14 2.51 -4.37
CA GLU A 11 -8.36 3.34 -4.44
C GLU A 11 -8.68 4.00 -3.09
N ALA A 12 -8.66 3.24 -1.99
CA ALA A 12 -8.91 3.76 -0.64
C ALA A 12 -7.89 4.82 -0.20
N CYS A 13 -6.67 4.75 -0.73
CA CYS A 13 -5.60 5.73 -0.52
C CYS A 13 -5.58 6.87 -1.55
N GLY A 14 -6.58 6.95 -2.44
CA GLY A 14 -6.64 7.98 -3.49
C GLY A 14 -5.60 7.83 -4.60
N LEU A 15 -4.97 6.65 -4.70
CA LEU A 15 -3.97 6.34 -5.72
C LEU A 15 -4.65 5.82 -7.01
N PRO A 16 -4.05 6.02 -8.19
CA PRO A 16 -4.59 5.50 -9.44
C PRO A 16 -4.73 3.97 -9.43
N LYS A 17 -5.89 3.47 -9.85
CA LYS A 17 -6.15 2.03 -10.05
C LYS A 17 -5.28 1.50 -11.21
N ILE A 18 -4.68 0.33 -11.01
CA ILE A 18 -3.96 -0.43 -12.04
C ILE A 18 -4.99 -1.14 -12.92
N ARG A 19 -5.01 -0.89 -14.22
CA ARG A 19 -5.95 -1.53 -15.16
C ARG A 19 -5.31 -2.69 -15.91
N ASP A 20 -3.99 -2.67 -16.08
CA ASP A 20 -3.22 -3.75 -16.68
C ASP A 20 -1.77 -3.73 -16.16
N TYR A 21 -1.01 -4.81 -16.38
CA TYR A 21 0.38 -4.95 -15.94
C TYR A 21 1.31 -3.81 -16.36
N PRO A 22 1.20 -3.24 -17.59
CA PRO A 22 1.98 -2.06 -17.97
C PRO A 22 1.81 -0.84 -17.07
N ASP A 23 0.67 -0.69 -16.39
CA ASP A 23 0.42 0.43 -15.47
C ASP A 23 1.27 0.33 -14.19
N LEU A 24 1.87 -0.83 -13.90
CA LEU A 24 2.79 -1.02 -12.78
C LEU A 24 4.18 -0.42 -13.02
N ARG A 25 4.51 -0.03 -14.26
CA ARG A 25 5.79 0.62 -14.57
C ARG A 25 5.93 1.93 -13.82
N GLY A 26 7.10 2.15 -13.23
CA GLY A 26 7.36 3.31 -12.37
C GLY A 26 6.67 3.26 -11.00
N ILE A 27 5.90 2.22 -10.70
CA ILE A 27 5.33 1.94 -9.37
C ILE A 27 6.16 0.85 -8.69
N ILE A 28 6.52 -0.20 -9.42
CA ILE A 28 7.38 -1.30 -8.96
C ILE A 28 8.55 -1.51 -9.94
N PRO A 29 9.62 -2.23 -9.56
CA PRO A 29 10.67 -2.64 -10.50
C PRO A 29 10.15 -3.42 -11.71
N ASP A 30 10.59 -3.05 -12.91
CA ASP A 30 10.08 -3.63 -14.17
C ASP A 30 10.19 -5.17 -14.23
N TYR A 31 11.27 -5.75 -13.68
CA TYR A 31 11.46 -7.21 -13.66
C TYR A 31 10.42 -7.96 -12.82
N LEU A 32 9.70 -7.27 -11.93
CA LEU A 32 8.62 -7.86 -11.14
C LEU A 32 7.31 -7.91 -11.91
N ILE A 33 7.08 -7.02 -12.89
CA ILE A 33 5.80 -6.92 -13.61
C ILE A 33 5.46 -8.25 -14.28
N ASP A 34 6.41 -8.82 -15.02
CA ASP A 34 6.23 -10.12 -15.68
C ASP A 34 6.05 -11.26 -14.67
N ARG A 35 6.66 -11.15 -13.47
CA ARG A 35 6.50 -12.15 -12.40
C ARG A 35 5.11 -12.07 -11.78
N PHE A 36 4.56 -10.88 -11.57
CA PHE A 36 3.17 -10.71 -11.14
C PHE A 36 2.21 -11.32 -12.17
N ALA A 37 2.42 -11.07 -13.47
CA ALA A 37 1.62 -11.69 -14.54
C ALA A 37 1.73 -13.22 -14.56
N THR A 38 2.92 -13.76 -14.27
CA THR A 38 3.13 -15.21 -14.20
C THR A 38 2.40 -15.86 -13.03
N VAL A 39 2.41 -15.20 -11.85
CA VAL A 39 1.84 -15.77 -10.61
C VAL A 39 0.32 -15.61 -10.55
N TYR A 40 -0.20 -14.43 -10.88
CA TYR A 40 -1.63 -14.13 -10.77
C TYR A 40 -2.41 -14.45 -12.05
N GLY A 41 -1.72 -14.54 -13.20
CA GLY A 41 -2.30 -14.84 -14.50
C GLY A 41 -2.49 -13.61 -15.39
N PRO A 42 -2.58 -13.79 -16.72
CA PRO A 42 -2.76 -12.68 -17.65
C PRO A 42 -4.04 -11.88 -17.35
N GLY A 43 -3.94 -10.55 -17.31
CA GLY A 43 -5.07 -9.64 -17.02
C GLY A 43 -5.58 -9.66 -15.58
N ALA A 44 -4.97 -10.39 -14.66
CA ALA A 44 -5.45 -10.57 -13.28
C ALA A 44 -4.92 -9.51 -12.29
N VAL A 45 -4.79 -8.24 -12.71
CA VAL A 45 -4.25 -7.18 -11.84
C VAL A 45 -5.13 -6.86 -10.63
N ASP A 46 -6.44 -7.12 -10.73
CA ASP A 46 -7.39 -6.95 -9.63
C ASP A 46 -7.32 -8.08 -8.59
N GLU A 47 -6.55 -9.15 -8.84
CA GLU A 47 -6.34 -10.27 -7.90
C GLU A 47 -5.02 -10.17 -7.12
N ILE A 48 -4.17 -9.18 -7.45
CA ILE A 48 -2.86 -9.03 -6.81
C ILE A 48 -3.04 -8.76 -5.31
N ASP A 49 -2.41 -9.59 -4.47
CA ASP A 49 -2.48 -9.43 -3.02
C ASP A 49 -1.81 -8.13 -2.57
N LEU A 50 -2.43 -7.46 -1.59
CA LEU A 50 -1.88 -6.25 -0.98
C LEU A 50 -0.42 -6.44 -0.54
N TYR A 51 -0.11 -7.57 0.10
CA TYR A 51 1.17 -7.71 0.78
C TYR A 51 2.35 -7.61 -0.20
N VAL A 52 2.34 -8.47 -1.22
CA VAL A 52 3.43 -8.59 -2.18
C VAL A 52 3.54 -7.35 -3.06
N ALA A 53 2.43 -6.73 -3.45
CA ALA A 53 2.46 -5.50 -4.24
C ALA A 53 2.95 -4.32 -3.42
N GLY A 54 2.45 -4.16 -2.19
CA GLY A 54 2.82 -3.06 -1.31
C GLY A 54 4.31 -3.03 -0.95
N VAL A 55 4.93 -4.20 -0.71
CA VAL A 55 6.40 -4.27 -0.46
C VAL A 55 7.23 -4.10 -1.74
N SER A 56 6.61 -4.26 -2.91
CA SER A 56 7.30 -4.14 -4.20
C SER A 56 7.29 -2.71 -4.75
N GLU A 57 6.49 -1.81 -4.16
CA GLU A 57 6.45 -0.41 -4.56
C GLU A 57 7.80 0.29 -4.32
N PHE A 58 8.18 1.18 -5.25
CA PHE A 58 9.29 2.09 -5.02
C PHE A 58 9.02 2.97 -3.80
N PRO A 59 10.01 3.19 -2.93
CA PRO A 59 9.83 4.05 -1.76
C PRO A 59 9.47 5.48 -2.13
N VAL A 60 8.68 6.13 -1.27
CA VAL A 60 8.49 7.58 -1.32
C VAL A 60 9.80 8.32 -0.97
N ASN A 61 9.91 9.59 -1.39
CA ASN A 61 11.09 10.40 -1.06
C ASN A 61 11.28 10.50 0.46
N GLY A 62 12.47 10.15 0.94
CA GLY A 62 12.81 10.17 2.36
C GLY A 62 12.19 9.04 3.19
N GLY A 63 11.51 8.07 2.56
CA GLY A 63 10.89 6.93 3.21
C GLY A 63 11.42 5.59 2.71
N ILE A 64 10.99 4.51 3.37
CA ILE A 64 11.30 3.12 2.98
C ILE A 64 10.09 2.37 2.42
N LEU A 65 8.89 2.93 2.58
CA LEU A 65 7.64 2.35 2.11
C LEU A 65 7.21 3.04 0.81
N GLY A 66 6.57 2.30 -0.08
CA GLY A 66 5.90 2.89 -1.22
C GLY A 66 4.63 3.67 -0.84
N PRO A 67 4.01 4.35 -1.81
CA PRO A 67 2.83 5.19 -1.58
C PRO A 67 1.66 4.48 -0.88
N THR A 68 1.33 3.25 -1.25
CA THR A 68 0.18 2.52 -0.69
C THR A 68 0.42 2.19 0.78
N TYR A 69 1.60 1.65 1.11
CA TYR A 69 1.93 1.37 2.51
C TYR A 69 2.22 2.60 3.35
N THR A 70 2.77 3.66 2.75
CA THR A 70 2.88 4.95 3.44
C THR A 70 1.50 5.43 3.88
N CYS A 71 0.48 5.37 3.01
CA CYS A 71 -0.90 5.71 3.37
C CYS A 71 -1.46 4.81 4.49
N ILE A 72 -1.40 3.49 4.34
CA ILE A 72 -1.98 2.55 5.33
C ILE A 72 -1.30 2.70 6.70
N VAL A 73 0.04 2.68 6.71
CA VAL A 73 0.83 2.72 7.94
C VAL A 73 0.69 4.08 8.63
N SER A 74 0.78 5.19 7.88
CA SER A 74 0.63 6.53 8.47
C SER A 74 -0.76 6.74 9.06
N ASN A 75 -1.83 6.29 8.40
CA ASN A 75 -3.19 6.37 8.94
C ASN A 75 -3.33 5.52 10.22
N GLN A 76 -2.76 4.32 10.25
CA GLN A 76 -2.78 3.48 11.44
C GLN A 76 -2.04 4.14 12.61
N PHE A 77 -0.82 4.65 12.40
CA PHE A 77 -0.05 5.33 13.44
C PHE A 77 -0.68 6.65 13.88
N LYS A 78 -1.29 7.41 12.96
CA LYS A 78 -2.07 8.61 13.27
C LYS A 78 -3.22 8.27 14.21
N ASN A 79 -4.00 7.24 13.89
CA ASN A 79 -5.13 6.82 14.70
C ASN A 79 -4.68 6.32 16.08
N LEU A 80 -3.55 5.61 16.16
CA LEU A 80 -2.97 5.19 17.44
C LEU A 80 -2.52 6.41 18.27
N LYS A 81 -1.80 7.36 17.67
CA LYS A 81 -1.33 8.56 18.38
C LYS A 81 -2.48 9.42 18.90
N PHE A 82 -3.41 9.81 18.01
CA PHE A 82 -4.47 10.77 18.37
C PHE A 82 -5.70 10.12 19.01
N GLY A 83 -5.87 8.81 18.88
CA GLY A 83 -6.94 8.05 19.53
C GLY A 83 -6.55 7.50 20.91
N ASP A 84 -5.27 7.54 21.27
CA ASP A 84 -4.80 7.07 22.57
C ASP A 84 -4.92 8.19 23.61
N ARG A 85 -5.85 7.99 24.56
CA ARG A 85 -6.03 8.89 25.69
C ARG A 85 -4.74 9.05 26.49
N PHE A 86 -3.90 8.03 26.58
CA PHE A 86 -2.65 7.98 27.36
C PHE A 86 -1.39 8.22 26.53
N TRP A 87 -1.52 8.71 25.29
CA TRP A 87 -0.37 9.04 24.46
C TRP A 87 0.56 10.03 25.19
N TYR A 88 1.86 9.73 25.24
CA TYR A 88 2.80 10.43 26.13
C TYR A 88 2.90 11.97 25.93
N GLU A 89 2.49 12.49 24.77
CA GLU A 89 2.47 13.94 24.49
C GLU A 89 1.13 14.62 24.84
N ASN A 90 0.06 13.91 25.18
CA ASN A 90 -1.16 14.61 25.61
C ASN A 90 -0.90 15.25 26.98
N LEU A 91 -1.33 16.50 27.17
CA LEU A 91 -1.07 17.26 28.39
C LEU A 91 -2.21 17.15 29.41
N ASP A 92 -3.34 16.55 29.00
CA ASP A 92 -4.58 16.45 29.78
C ASP A 92 -4.74 15.07 30.45
N HIS A 93 -3.65 14.33 30.65
CA HIS A 93 -3.68 13.12 31.48
C HIS A 93 -3.81 13.50 32.96
N PRO A 94 -4.59 12.75 33.78
CA PRO A 94 -4.63 12.97 35.22
C PRO A 94 -3.29 12.73 35.92
#